data_AF-A0A2Z6RUL8-F1
#
_entry.id   AF-A0A2Z6RUL8-F1
#
_cell.length_a   1.000
_cell.length_b   1.000
_cell.length_c   1.000
_cell.angle_alpha   90.00
_cell.angle_beta   90.00
_cell.angle_gamma   90.00
#
_symmetry.space_group_name_H-M   'P 1'
#
loop_
_entity.id
_entity.type
_entity.pdbx_description
1 polymer ?
#
loop_
_entity_poly.entity_id
_entity_poly.type
_entity_poly.pdbx_seq_one_letter_code
_entity_poly.pdbx_strand_id
1 'polypeptide(L)'
;MKRRNRKILLLVDNAPVHSVSNPELLTNITIHYLPPNTTAHLQPADAGIINSFKAQYRKRLIKNRIEAYDNEMELNIPVPKLKISDSISLSAEA
;
A
#
# COMPACT_ATOMS: atom_id res chain seq x y z
N MET A 1 16.09 17.07 -11.30
CA MET A 1 17.01 16.71 -10.18
C MET A 1 18.47 16.92 -10.57
N LYS A 2 19.01 16.19 -11.55
CA LYS A 2 20.39 16.38 -12.08
C LYS A 2 20.70 17.79 -12.60
N ARG A 3 19.85 18.36 -13.47
CA ARG A 3 20.01 19.74 -13.99
C ARG A 3 20.02 20.83 -12.91
N ARG A 4 19.45 20.54 -11.73
CA ARG A 4 19.44 21.44 -10.56
C ARG A 4 20.45 21.02 -9.49
N ASN A 5 21.36 20.09 -9.83
CA ASN A 5 22.34 19.47 -8.95
C ASN A 5 21.78 18.96 -7.59
N ARG A 6 20.53 18.52 -7.54
CA ARG A 6 19.95 17.96 -6.32
C ARG A 6 20.44 16.53 -6.12
N LYS A 7 20.98 16.23 -4.93
CA LYS A 7 21.35 14.89 -4.50
C LYS A 7 20.14 14.20 -3.89
N ILE A 8 19.93 12.93 -4.24
CA ILE A 8 18.80 12.13 -3.78
C ILE A 8 19.34 10.90 -3.08
N LEU A 9 18.80 10.63 -1.90
CA LEU A 9 18.93 9.35 -1.24
C LEU A 9 17.67 8.54 -1.56
N LEU A 10 17.84 7.38 -2.21
CA LEU A 10 16.75 6.46 -2.49
C LEU A 10 16.85 5.26 -1.55
N LEU A 11 15.87 5.12 -0.67
CA LEU A 11 15.73 3.97 0.22
C LEU A 11 14.86 2.92 -0.45
N VAL A 12 15.35 1.68 -0.55
CA VAL A 12 14.64 0.55 -1.16
C VAL A 12 14.76 -0.70 -0.29
N ASP A 13 13.78 -1.59 -0.38
CA ASP A 13 13.92 -2.93 0.18
C ASP A 13 14.88 -3.81 -0.65
N ASN A 14 15.12 -5.03 -0.19
CA ASN A 14 16.01 -5.99 -0.84
C ASN A 14 15.32 -6.85 -1.91
N ALA A 15 14.16 -6.44 -2.45
CA ALA A 15 13.52 -7.21 -3.51
C ALA A 15 14.47 -7.33 -4.72
N PRO A 16 14.62 -8.53 -5.33
CA PRO A 16 15.54 -8.73 -6.46
C PRO A 16 15.31 -7.77 -7.63
N VAL A 17 14.08 -7.30 -7.81
CA VAL A 17 13.68 -6.35 -8.86
C VAL A 17 14.36 -4.98 -8.71
N HIS A 18 14.84 -4.66 -7.50
CA HIS A 18 15.53 -3.41 -7.20
C HIS A 18 17.05 -3.50 -7.34
N SER A 19 17.59 -4.69 -7.67
CA SER A 19 19.02 -4.83 -7.93
C SER A 19 19.44 -4.00 -9.14
N VAL A 20 20.40 -3.09 -8.94
CA VAL A 20 20.95 -2.24 -9.99
C VAL A 20 22.29 -2.80 -10.44
N SER A 21 22.42 -3.11 -11.73
CA SER A 21 23.65 -3.68 -12.31
C SER A 21 24.80 -2.68 -12.42
N ASN A 22 24.50 -1.39 -12.58
CA ASN A 22 25.47 -0.32 -12.86
C ASN A 22 25.21 0.93 -12.00
N PRO A 23 25.30 0.83 -10.65
CA PRO A 23 25.00 1.94 -9.74
C PRO A 23 25.93 3.15 -9.95
N GLU A 24 27.14 2.96 -10.47
CA GLU A 24 28.11 4.00 -10.79
C GLU A 24 27.62 5.01 -11.84
N LEU A 25 26.65 4.64 -12.68
CA LEU A 25 26.05 5.54 -13.67
C LEU A 25 25.10 6.58 -13.01
N LEU A 26 24.72 6.37 -11.75
CA LEU A 26 23.82 7.25 -11.00
C LEU A 26 24.55 8.47 -10.43
N THR A 27 24.73 9.50 -11.27
CA THR A 27 25.45 10.74 -10.91
C THR A 27 24.87 11.61 -9.77
N ASN A 28 23.59 11.44 -9.41
CA ASN A 28 22.91 12.29 -8.42
C ASN A 28 21.99 11.50 -7.46
N ILE A 29 22.01 10.17 -7.53
CA ILE A 29 21.18 9.30 -6.71
C ILE A 29 22.11 8.33 -5.99
N THR A 30 22.00 8.26 -4.68
CA THR A 30 22.62 7.23 -3.87
C THR A 30 21.52 6.28 -3.43
N ILE A 31 21.68 4.99 -3.72
CA ILE A 31 20.72 3.95 -3.32
C ILE A 31 21.21 3.35 -2.01
N HIS A 32 20.32 3.24 -1.03
CA HIS A 32 20.56 2.50 0.20
C HIS A 32 19.48 1.43 0.36
N TYR A 33 19.95 0.19 0.50
CA TYR A 33 19.10 -0.95 0.77
C TYR A 33 18.86 -1.05 2.28
N LEU A 34 17.59 -1.20 2.66
CA LEU A 34 17.22 -1.44 4.05
C LEU A 34 17.69 -2.83 4.49
N PRO A 35 17.92 -3.08 5.78
CA PRO A 35 18.25 -4.42 6.26
C PRO A 35 17.14 -5.43 5.91
N PRO A 36 17.47 -6.71 5.69
CA PRO A 36 16.47 -7.74 5.43
C PRO A 36 15.38 -7.77 6.49
N ASN A 37 14.14 -8.07 6.10
CA ASN A 37 12.97 -8.19 6.97
C ASN A 37 12.60 -6.92 7.78
N THR A 38 13.08 -5.74 7.38
CA THR A 38 12.74 -4.48 8.08
C THR A 38 11.69 -3.63 7.36
N THR A 39 11.20 -4.07 6.18
CA THR A 39 10.27 -3.30 5.34
C THR A 39 9.08 -2.76 6.11
N ALA A 40 8.38 -3.59 6.89
CA ALA A 40 7.20 -3.16 7.65
C ALA A 40 7.48 -2.08 8.72
N HIS A 41 8.73 -1.94 9.18
CA HIS A 41 9.12 -1.02 10.25
C HIS A 41 9.87 0.21 9.74
N LEU A 42 10.80 0.02 8.80
CA LEU A 42 11.69 1.08 8.33
C LEU A 42 11.23 1.70 7.01
N GLN A 43 10.49 0.98 6.18
CA GLN A 43 10.05 1.51 4.89
C GLN A 43 8.83 2.43 5.09
N PRO A 44 8.93 3.74 4.81
CA PRO A 44 7.82 4.66 5.06
C PRO A 44 6.56 4.33 4.25
N ALA A 45 6.73 3.74 3.06
CA ALA A 45 5.60 3.29 2.25
C ALA A 45 4.80 2.20 2.96
N ASP A 46 5.47 1.17 3.49
CA ASP A 46 4.81 0.07 4.19
C ASP A 46 4.28 0.48 5.56
N ALA A 47 5.13 1.08 6.39
CA ALA A 47 4.78 1.46 7.76
C ALA A 47 3.73 2.59 7.81
N GLY A 48 3.75 3.48 6.81
CA GLY A 48 2.87 4.64 6.73
C GLY A 48 1.72 4.44 5.75
N ILE A 49 2.01 4.64 4.46
CA ILE A 49 0.99 4.80 3.40
C ILE A 49 0.15 3.52 3.24
N ILE A 50 0.80 2.38 3.02
CA ILE A 50 0.14 1.09 2.78
C ILE A 50 -0.61 0.64 4.04
N ASN A 51 -0.02 0.81 5.22
CA ASN A 51 -0.67 0.47 6.48
C ASN A 51 -1.95 1.31 6.68
N SER A 52 -1.87 2.63 6.47
CA SER A 52 -3.02 3.54 6.61
C SER A 52 -4.12 3.20 5.62
N PHE A 53 -3.75 2.95 4.35
CA PHE A 53 -4.69 2.54 3.31
C PHE A 53 -5.39 1.21 3.68
N LYS A 54 -4.64 0.18 4.10
CA LYS A 54 -5.20 -1.11 4.52
C LYS A 54 -6.15 -0.96 5.72
N ALA A 55 -5.82 -0.10 6.69
CA ALA A 55 -6.66 0.16 7.84
C ALA A 55 -8.01 0.78 7.42
N GLN A 56 -7.97 1.76 6.54
CA GLN A 56 -9.17 2.45 6.05
C GLN A 56 -10.04 1.54 5.18
N TYR A 57 -9.42 0.79 4.26
CA TYR A 57 -10.11 -0.22 3.46
C TYR A 57 -10.84 -1.24 4.36
N ARG A 58 -10.16 -1.80 5.37
CA ARG A 58 -10.75 -2.78 6.31
C ARG A 58 -11.92 -2.19 7.09
N LYS A 59 -11.79 -0.95 7.57
CA LYS A 59 -12.88 -0.24 8.28
C LYS A 59 -14.13 -0.15 7.40
N ARG A 60 -13.97 0.23 6.13
CA ARG A 60 -15.09 0.33 5.17
C ARG A 60 -15.69 -1.02 4.84
N LEU A 61 -14.86 -2.03 4.60
CA LEU A 61 -15.31 -3.40 4.35
C LEU A 61 -16.15 -3.93 5.51
N ILE A 62 -15.68 -3.76 6.75
CA ILE A 62 -16.41 -4.21 7.94
C ILE A 62 -17.75 -3.47 8.07
N LYS A 63 -17.75 -2.13 7.90
CA LYS A 63 -18.99 -1.34 7.94
C LYS A 63 -20.02 -1.83 6.91
N ASN A 64 -19.58 -2.05 5.67
CA ASN A 64 -20.43 -2.56 4.60
C ASN A 64 -20.99 -3.95 4.91
N ARG A 65 -20.21 -4.83 5.58
CA ARG A 65 -20.68 -6.15 5.98
C ARG A 65 -21.70 -6.10 7.10
N ILE A 66 -21.46 -5.28 8.12
CA ILE A 66 -22.42 -5.08 9.22
C ILE A 66 -23.77 -4.62 8.65
N GLU A 67 -23.76 -3.58 7.81
CA GLU A 67 -24.97 -3.05 7.18
C GLU A 67 -25.71 -4.10 6.33
N ALA A 68 -24.99 -4.97 5.63
CA ALA A 68 -25.60 -6.05 4.87
C ALA A 68 -26.32 -7.07 5.78
N TYR A 69 -25.73 -7.42 6.93
CA TYR A 69 -26.34 -8.34 7.89
C TYR A 69 -27.52 -7.71 8.63
N ASP A 70 -27.43 -6.43 8.98
CA ASP A 70 -28.54 -5.70 9.61
C ASP A 70 -29.76 -5.67 8.67
N ASN A 71 -29.55 -5.38 7.38
CA ASN A 71 -30.60 -5.40 6.36
C ASN A 71 -31.19 -6.79 6.13
N GLU A 72 -30.40 -7.85 6.22
CA GLU A 72 -30.90 -9.23 6.15
C GLU A 72 -31.85 -9.52 7.32
N MET A 73 -31.49 -9.10 8.53
CA MET A 73 -32.28 -9.34 9.72
C MET A 73 -33.56 -8.49 9.78
N GLU A 74 -33.49 -7.21 9.38
CA GLU A 74 -34.62 -6.27 9.48
C GLU A 74 -35.55 -6.31 8.26
N LEU A 75 -34.98 -6.47 7.06
CA LEU A 75 -35.70 -6.31 5.79
C LEU A 75 -35.76 -7.59 4.97
N ASN A 76 -35.17 -8.69 5.47
CA ASN A 76 -35.05 -9.97 4.77
C ASN A 76 -34.36 -9.84 3.39
N ILE A 77 -33.44 -8.86 3.26
CA ILE A 77 -32.63 -8.66 2.06
C ILE A 77 -31.40 -9.58 2.16
N PRO A 78 -31.20 -10.54 1.25
CA PRO A 78 -30.07 -11.46 1.34
C PRO A 78 -28.73 -10.75 1.32
N VAL A 79 -27.77 -11.20 2.15
CA VAL A 79 -26.42 -10.63 2.16
C VAL A 79 -25.74 -10.83 0.80
N PRO A 80 -25.39 -9.75 0.08
CA PRO A 80 -24.74 -9.87 -1.22
C PRO A 80 -23.33 -10.44 -1.06
N LYS A 81 -22.96 -11.40 -1.92
CA LYS A 81 -21.60 -11.97 -1.96
C LYS A 81 -20.61 -10.89 -2.40
N LEU A 82 -19.48 -10.82 -1.67
CA LEU A 82 -18.37 -9.95 -2.03
C LEU A 82 -17.69 -10.44 -3.31
N LYS A 83 -17.39 -9.49 -4.19
CA LYS A 83 -16.62 -9.66 -5.42
C LYS A 83 -15.34 -8.83 -5.37
N ILE A 84 -14.40 -9.15 -6.25
CA ILE A 84 -13.15 -8.38 -6.42
C ILE A 84 -13.46 -6.93 -6.82
N SER A 85 -14.50 -6.69 -7.63
CA SER A 85 -14.95 -5.35 -8.02
C SER A 85 -15.28 -4.47 -6.82
N ASP A 86 -15.89 -5.04 -5.77
CA ASP A 86 -16.30 -4.30 -4.58
C ASP A 86 -15.06 -3.81 -3.81
N SER A 87 -13.97 -4.58 -3.86
CA SER A 87 -12.70 -4.18 -3.25
C SER A 87 -12.11 -2.94 -3.92
N ILE A 88 -12.27 -2.81 -5.24
CA ILE A 88 -11.82 -1.63 -6.02
C ILE A 88 -12.65 -0.42 -5.63
N SER A 89 -13.99 -0.54 -5.57
CA SER A 89 -14.88 0.54 -5.15
C SER A 89 -14.59 1.00 -3.71
N LEU A 90 -14.47 0.07 -2.77
CA LEU A 90 -14.14 0.37 -1.37
C LEU A 90 -12.76 1.02 -1.21
N SER A 91 -11.83 0.69 -2.11
CA SER A 91 -10.48 1.29 -2.15
C SER A 91 -10.47 2.68 -2.77
N ALA A 92 -11.29 2.93 -3.80
CA ALA A 92 -11.35 4.23 -4.47
C ALA A 92 -11.90 5.34 -3.56
N GLU A 93 -12.71 4.96 -2.58
CA GLU A 93 -13.26 5.87 -1.59
C GLU A 93 -12.41 5.97 -0.31
N ALA A 94 -11.40 5.11 -0.15
CA ALA A 94 -10.57 5.02 1.06
C ALA A 94 -9.55 6.16 1.15
#